data_AF-A0A965JHZ0-F1
#
_entry.id   AF-A0A965JHZ0-F1
#
_cell.length_a   1.000
_cell.length_b   1.000
_cell.length_c   1.000
_cell.angle_alpha   90.00
_cell.angle_beta   90.00
_cell.angle_gamma   90.00
#
_symmetry.space_group_name_H-M   'P 1'
#
loop_
_entity.id
_entity.type
_entity.pdbx_description
1 polymer ?
#
loop_
_entity_poly.entity_id
_entity_poly.type
_entity_poly.pdbx_seq_one_letter_code
_entity_poly.pdbx_strand_id
1 'polypeptide(L)'
;MAVPGSPLDPRAQGCNHLIREGAVLVQNADDILEVIQMFNRGFEQSVERYIPDHLSADPNDRERANLTALLSPVPVPVDELIRQSGFSAPLVYAILLELELIGRLERHAGGRVSLI
;
A
#
# COMPACT_ATOMS: atom_id res chain seq x y z
N MET A 1 -10.64 4.33 18.23
CA MET A 1 -12.00 4.90 18.33
C MET A 1 -12.78 4.09 19.35
N ALA A 2 -13.69 4.68 20.10
CA ALA A 2 -14.49 3.97 21.10
C ALA A 2 -15.85 4.65 21.33
N VAL A 3 -16.88 3.85 21.62
CA VAL A 3 -18.24 4.33 21.91
C VAL A 3 -18.36 4.61 23.41
N PRO A 4 -18.80 5.80 23.84
CA PRO A 4 -18.95 6.10 25.26
C PRO A 4 -20.12 5.29 25.85
N GLY A 5 -20.00 4.93 27.12
CA GLY A 5 -21.09 4.29 27.86
C GLY A 5 -21.18 4.78 29.29
N SER A 6 -22.27 4.42 29.97
CA SER A 6 -22.52 4.84 31.36
C SER A 6 -21.36 4.45 32.28
N PRO A 7 -20.89 5.33 33.18
CA PRO A 7 -19.87 4.99 34.18
C PRO A 7 -20.30 3.87 35.13
N LEU A 8 -21.61 3.65 35.28
CA LEU A 8 -22.20 2.60 36.11
C LEU A 8 -22.38 1.27 35.36
N ASP A 9 -22.17 1.25 34.05
CA ASP A 9 -22.23 0.02 33.25
C ASP A 9 -20.84 -0.63 33.18
N PRO A 10 -20.63 -1.81 33.81
CA PRO A 10 -19.34 -2.50 33.77
C PRO A 10 -18.90 -2.87 32.35
N ARG A 11 -19.83 -3.01 31.39
CA ARG A 11 -19.51 -3.34 30.00
C ARG A 11 -18.87 -2.16 29.26
N ALA A 12 -19.15 -0.94 29.70
CA ALA A 12 -18.59 0.29 29.12
C ALA A 12 -17.18 0.62 29.62
N GLN A 13 -16.68 -0.08 30.65
CA GLN A 13 -15.42 0.23 31.31
C GLN A 13 -14.23 0.24 30.33
N GLY A 14 -14.18 -0.72 29.39
CA GLY A 14 -13.13 -0.81 28.37
C GLY A 14 -13.16 0.37 27.39
N CYS A 15 -14.33 0.65 26.80
CA CYS A 15 -14.46 1.78 25.87
C CYS A 15 -14.17 3.12 26.55
N ASN A 16 -14.67 3.33 27.76
CA ASN A 16 -14.40 4.55 28.53
C ASN A 16 -12.91 4.68 28.92
N HIS A 17 -12.21 3.56 29.14
CA HIS A 17 -10.77 3.57 29.36
C HIS A 17 -10.01 3.98 28.10
N LEU A 18 -10.36 3.40 26.95
CA LEU A 18 -9.76 3.78 25.65
C LEU A 18 -9.94 5.27 25.35
N ILE A 19 -11.13 5.83 25.63
CA ILE A 19 -11.37 7.28 25.46
C ILE A 19 -10.44 8.10 26.36
N ARG A 20 -10.21 7.66 27.60
CA ARG A 20 -9.26 8.31 28.52
C ARG A 20 -7.81 8.24 28.02
N GLU A 21 -7.44 7.18 27.31
CA GLU A 21 -6.13 7.01 26.68
C GLU A 21 -5.98 7.76 25.34
N GLY A 22 -7.01 8.50 24.92
CA GLY A 22 -6.98 9.32 23.70
C GLY A 22 -7.63 8.67 22.48
N ALA A 23 -8.37 7.57 22.65
CA ALA A 23 -9.20 7.08 21.57
C ALA A 23 -10.28 8.11 21.19
N VAL A 24 -10.45 8.33 19.89
CA VAL A 24 -11.53 9.20 19.37
C VAL A 24 -12.90 8.65 19.79
N LEU A 25 -13.70 9.50 20.42
CA LEU A 25 -15.08 9.19 20.82
C LEU A 25 -15.96 9.17 19.58
N VAL A 26 -16.73 8.09 19.39
CA VAL A 26 -17.68 7.93 18.27
C VAL A 26 -19.06 7.55 18.78
N GLN A 27 -20.11 8.13 18.21
CA GLN A 27 -21.51 7.94 18.58
C GLN A 27 -22.33 7.33 17.43
N ASN A 28 -21.89 7.49 16.18
CA ASN A 28 -22.56 6.99 14.99
C ASN A 28 -21.54 6.58 13.90
N ALA A 29 -22.05 6.10 12.76
CA ALA A 29 -21.22 5.68 11.63
C ALA A 29 -20.51 6.86 10.94
N ASP A 30 -21.13 8.05 10.91
CA ASP A 30 -20.55 9.22 10.27
C ASP A 30 -19.28 9.69 11.00
N ASP A 31 -19.25 9.60 12.34
CA ASP A 31 -18.05 9.90 13.13
C ASP A 31 -16.87 8.97 12.77
N ILE A 32 -17.18 7.70 12.48
CA ILE A 32 -16.17 6.72 12.03
C ILE A 32 -15.67 7.10 10.63
N LEU A 33 -16.58 7.43 9.72
CA LEU A 33 -16.25 7.82 8.36
C LEU A 33 -15.40 9.09 8.32
N GLU A 34 -15.69 10.09 9.15
CA GLU A 34 -14.93 11.33 9.23
C GLU A 34 -13.48 11.08 9.63
N VAL A 35 -13.25 10.27 10.66
CA VAL A 35 -11.89 9.98 11.11
C VAL A 35 -11.13 9.17 10.06
N ILE A 36 -11.76 8.18 9.43
CA ILE A 36 -11.15 7.42 8.33
C ILE A 36 -10.83 8.34 7.14
N GLN A 37 -11.72 9.25 6.78
CA GLN A 37 -11.49 10.22 5.70
C GLN A 37 -10.30 11.14 6.02
N MET A 38 -10.12 11.56 7.27
CA MET A 38 -8.96 12.36 7.68
C MET A 38 -7.65 11.59 7.47
N PHE A 39 -7.61 10.29 7.79
CA PHE A 39 -6.46 9.43 7.47
C PHE A 39 -6.28 9.26 5.96
N ASN A 40 -7.35 9.05 5.22
CA ASN A 40 -7.32 8.88 3.77
C ASN A 40 -6.94 10.16 3.02
N ARG A 41 -7.15 11.36 3.57
CA ARG A 41 -6.66 12.61 2.93
C ARG A 41 -5.13 12.65 2.81
N GLY A 42 -4.41 11.94 3.68
CA GLY A 42 -2.96 11.73 3.53
C GLY A 42 -2.59 10.78 2.37
N PHE A 43 -3.52 9.90 1.96
CA PHE A 43 -3.38 9.04 0.79
C PHE A 43 -3.90 9.72 -0.49
N GLU A 44 -4.98 10.52 -0.41
CA GLU A 44 -5.55 11.22 -1.58
C GLU A 44 -4.66 12.35 -2.09
N GLN A 45 -3.81 12.95 -1.25
CA GLN A 45 -2.78 13.89 -1.74
C GLN A 45 -1.72 13.21 -2.63
N SER A 46 -1.59 11.88 -2.61
CA SER A 46 -0.76 11.10 -3.54
C SER A 46 -1.56 10.32 -4.58
N VAL A 47 -2.89 10.31 -4.52
CA VAL A 47 -3.75 9.86 -5.62
C VAL A 47 -4.13 11.06 -6.46
N GLU A 48 -3.14 11.61 -7.16
CA GLU A 48 -3.38 12.27 -8.42
C GLU A 48 -4.30 11.34 -9.21
N ARG A 49 -5.49 11.81 -9.61
CA ARG A 49 -6.45 11.02 -10.37
C ARG A 49 -5.74 10.50 -11.60
N TYR A 50 -5.29 9.25 -11.55
CA TYR A 50 -4.55 8.60 -12.61
C TYR A 50 -5.51 8.41 -13.79
N ILE A 51 -5.52 9.41 -14.66
CA ILE A 51 -5.99 9.27 -16.03
C ILE A 51 -4.82 8.60 -16.73
N PRO A 52 -4.91 7.33 -17.14
CA PRO A 52 -3.81 6.68 -17.83
C PRO A 52 -3.63 7.36 -19.18
N ASP A 53 -2.65 8.26 -19.26
CA ASP A 53 -2.15 8.77 -20.56
C ASP A 53 -1.17 7.76 -21.21
N HIS A 54 -1.11 6.54 -20.68
CA HIS A 54 -0.11 5.55 -21.02
C HIS A 54 -0.66 4.13 -20.89
N LEU A 55 -1.47 3.75 -21.88
CA LEU A 55 -1.58 2.35 -22.31
C LEU A 55 -0.31 1.88 -23.05
N SER A 56 0.75 2.69 -23.05
CA SER A 56 2.03 2.43 -23.69
C SER A 56 3.13 3.13 -22.89
N ALA A 57 3.46 2.60 -21.72
CA ALA A 57 4.76 2.87 -21.11
C ALA A 57 5.67 1.70 -21.47
N ASP A 58 6.18 1.70 -22.71
CA ASP A 58 7.38 0.93 -23.00
C ASP A 58 8.44 1.44 -22.01
N PRO A 59 8.98 0.59 -21.12
CA PRO A 59 9.98 1.03 -20.16
C PRO A 59 11.15 1.66 -20.91
N ASN A 60 11.68 2.78 -20.43
CA ASN A 60 12.96 3.28 -20.92
C ASN A 60 14.12 2.56 -20.22
N ASP A 61 15.33 2.67 -20.78
CA ASP A 61 16.49 1.96 -20.25
C ASP A 61 16.87 2.38 -18.82
N ARG A 62 16.54 3.62 -18.43
CA ARG A 62 16.77 4.11 -17.07
C ARG A 62 15.81 3.47 -16.06
N GLU A 63 14.55 3.32 -16.43
CA GLU A 63 13.55 2.61 -15.62
C GLU A 63 13.93 1.14 -15.43
N ARG A 64 14.35 0.47 -16.51
CA ARG A 64 14.88 -0.89 -16.45
C ARG A 64 16.06 -1.00 -15.49
N ALA A 65 17.06 -0.13 -15.65
CA ALA A 65 18.26 -0.15 -14.81
C ALA A 65 17.92 0.10 -13.33
N ASN A 66 17.04 1.07 -13.05
CA ASN A 66 16.63 1.41 -11.70
C ASN A 66 15.88 0.25 -11.03
N LEU A 67 14.92 -0.39 -11.71
CA LEU A 67 14.18 -1.50 -11.14
C LEU A 67 15.09 -2.73 -10.96
N THR A 68 15.97 -3.00 -11.92
CA THR A 68 16.91 -4.13 -11.86
C THR A 68 17.88 -3.96 -10.68
N ALA A 69 18.28 -2.74 -10.34
CA ALA A 69 19.14 -2.46 -9.20
C ALA A 69 18.48 -2.77 -7.83
N LEU A 70 17.15 -2.85 -7.77
CA LEU A 70 16.39 -3.24 -6.57
C LEU A 70 16.21 -4.76 -6.46
N LEU A 71 16.50 -5.51 -7.52
CA LEU A 71 16.37 -6.95 -7.53
C LEU A 71 17.66 -7.61 -7.01
N SER A 72 17.50 -8.77 -6.40
CA SER A 72 18.60 -9.60 -5.91
C SER A 72 18.27 -11.08 -6.08
N PRO A 73 19.22 -12.01 -5.83
CA PRO A 73 18.93 -13.44 -5.78
C PRO A 73 17.97 -13.84 -4.64
N VAL A 74 17.72 -12.95 -3.67
CA VAL A 74 16.75 -13.20 -2.59
C VAL A 74 15.35 -12.82 -3.05
N PRO A 75 14.32 -13.69 -2.90
CA PRO A 75 12.96 -13.37 -3.31
C PRO A 75 12.38 -12.13 -2.60
N VAL A 76 11.97 -11.13 -3.37
CA VAL A 76 11.35 -9.87 -2.88
C VAL A 76 9.90 -9.80 -3.34
N PRO A 77 8.94 -9.36 -2.49
CA PRO A 77 7.56 -9.11 -2.91
C PRO A 77 7.48 -8.05 -4.01
N VAL A 78 6.63 -8.25 -5.02
CA VAL A 78 6.46 -7.27 -6.10
C VAL A 78 5.95 -5.92 -5.57
N ASP A 79 5.08 -5.92 -4.56
CA ASP A 79 4.58 -4.70 -3.92
C ASP A 79 5.71 -3.86 -3.28
N GLU A 80 6.77 -4.51 -2.78
CA GLU A 80 7.94 -3.81 -2.26
C GLU A 80 8.71 -3.11 -3.38
N LEU A 81 8.84 -3.73 -4.55
CA LEU A 81 9.51 -3.13 -5.71
C LEU A 81 8.71 -1.93 -6.23
N ILE A 82 7.39 -2.02 -6.27
CA ILE A 82 6.50 -0.90 -6.62
C ILE A 82 6.75 0.26 -5.64
N ARG A 83 6.74 -0.03 -4.33
CA ARG A 83 6.93 0.98 -3.29
C ARG A 83 8.32 1.64 -3.33
N GLN A 84 9.39 0.87 -3.51
CA GLN A 84 10.76 1.39 -3.50
C GLN A 84 11.15 2.12 -4.78
N SER A 85 10.67 1.65 -5.93
CA SER A 85 10.94 2.30 -7.22
C SER A 85 10.14 3.58 -7.42
N GLY A 86 8.96 3.69 -6.79
CA GLY A 86 7.99 4.75 -7.06
C GLY A 86 7.34 4.66 -8.45
N PHE A 87 7.54 3.53 -9.17
CA PHE A 87 6.96 3.30 -10.48
C PHE A 87 5.52 2.79 -10.37
N SER A 88 4.74 2.99 -11.43
CA SER A 88 3.39 2.44 -11.51
C SER A 88 3.45 0.91 -11.57
N ALA A 89 2.44 0.25 -11.00
CA ALA A 89 2.36 -1.21 -11.06
C ALA A 89 2.46 -1.76 -12.50
N PRO A 90 1.77 -1.19 -13.51
CA PRO A 90 1.92 -1.65 -14.89
C PRO A 90 3.36 -1.59 -15.42
N LEU A 91 4.11 -0.51 -15.12
CA LEU A 91 5.50 -0.36 -15.55
C LEU A 91 6.40 -1.41 -14.88
N VAL A 92 6.23 -1.64 -13.58
CA VAL A 92 6.97 -2.68 -12.85
C VAL A 92 6.67 -4.06 -13.46
N TYR A 93 5.40 -4.40 -13.67
CA TYR A 93 5.03 -5.68 -14.27
C TYR A 93 5.57 -5.85 -15.69
N ALA A 94 5.63 -4.79 -16.50
CA ALA A 94 6.22 -4.83 -17.84
C ALA A 94 7.71 -5.19 -17.80
N ILE A 95 8.50 -4.50 -16.96
CA ILE A 95 9.94 -4.78 -16.82
C ILE A 95 10.18 -6.18 -16.25
N LEU A 96 9.42 -6.60 -15.22
CA LEU A 96 9.56 -7.95 -14.66
C LEU A 96 9.23 -9.04 -15.69
N LEU A 97 8.22 -8.79 -16.54
CA LEU A 97 7.87 -9.69 -17.65
C LEU A 97 8.99 -9.77 -18.69
N GLU A 98 9.61 -8.64 -19.06
CA GLU A 98 10.77 -8.64 -19.96
C GLU A 98 11.91 -9.50 -19.39
N LEU A 99 12.25 -9.33 -18.12
CA LEU A 99 13.31 -10.10 -17.44
C LEU A 99 12.97 -11.60 -17.36
N GLU A 100 11.71 -11.95 -17.14
CA GLU A 100 11.21 -13.32 -17.13
C GLU A 100 11.33 -13.97 -18.52
N LEU A 101 10.94 -13.25 -19.58
CA LEU A 101 11.01 -13.74 -20.96
C LEU A 101 12.46 -14.01 -21.43
N ILE A 102 13.44 -13.25 -20.93
CA ILE A 102 14.86 -13.48 -21.21
C ILE A 102 15.52 -14.47 -20.23
N GLY A 103 14.76 -15.07 -19.32
CA GLY A 103 15.24 -16.08 -18.37
C GLY A 103 16.18 -15.53 -17.30
N ARG A 104 16.02 -14.25 -16.91
CA ARG A 104 16.83 -13.57 -15.88
C ARG A 104 16.11 -13.43 -14.55
N LEU A 105 14.84 -13.83 -14.47
CA LEU A 105 13.98 -13.67 -13.30
C LEU A 105 13.17 -14.94 -13.05
N GLU A 106 13.02 -15.29 -11.77
CA GLU A 106 12.18 -16.39 -11.31
C GLU A 106 11.03 -15.86 -10.44
N ARG A 107 9.84 -16.45 -10.61
CA ARG A 107 8.66 -16.18 -9.77
C ARG A 107 8.52 -17.22 -8.67
N HIS A 108 8.24 -16.74 -7.48
CA HIS A 108 8.04 -17.54 -6.27
C HIS A 108 6.61 -17.45 -5.78
N ALA A 109 6.21 -18.40 -4.93
CA ALA A 109 4.91 -18.35 -4.24
C ALA A 109 4.75 -17.05 -3.44
N GLY A 110 3.50 -16.59 -3.32
CA GLY A 110 3.18 -15.36 -2.59
C GLY A 110 3.56 -14.07 -3.32
N GLY A 111 3.67 -14.10 -4.66
CA GLY A 111 3.91 -12.89 -5.45
C GLY A 111 5.30 -12.30 -5.27
N ARG A 112 6.31 -13.14 -5.09
CA ARG A 112 7.71 -12.72 -4.91
C ARG A 112 8.54 -13.04 -6.16
N VAL A 113 9.60 -12.27 -6.40
CA VAL A 113 10.48 -12.40 -7.55
C VAL A 113 11.95 -12.29 -7.14
N SER A 114 12.85 -12.97 -7.85
CA SER A 114 14.30 -12.87 -7.67
C SER A 114 15.03 -12.97 -9.01
N LEU A 115 16.28 -12.51 -9.05
CA LEU A 115 17.17 -12.74 -10.20
C LEU A 115 17.69 -14.18 -10.21
N ILE A 116 17.98 -14.67 -11.42
CA ILE A 116 18.65 -15.95 -11.71
C ILE A 116 20.14 -15.73 -12.00
#